data_AF-A0A821CQR1-F1
#
_entry.id   AF-A0A821CQR1-F1
#
_cell.length_a   1.000
_cell.length_b   1.000
_cell.length_c   1.000
_cell.angle_alpha   90.00
_cell.angle_beta   90.00
_cell.angle_gamma   90.00
#
_symmetry.space_group_name_H-M   'P 1'
#
loop_
_entity.id
_entity.type
_entity.pdbx_description
1 polymer ?
#
loop_
_entity_poly.entity_id
_entity_poly.type
_entity_poly.pdbx_seq_one_letter_code
_entity_poly.pdbx_strand_id
1 'polypeptide(L)' 'SEINLQTLGKLLWEMGKPDLTEKYFMRMLEQLSSDDPLLGDFYHDLGRLASNAGNLDKSME' A
#
# COMPACT_ATOMS: atom_id res chain seq x y z
N SER A 1 9.57 5.83 -13.77
CA SER A 1 10.53 5.20 -12.85
C SER A 1 9.75 4.43 -11.80
N GLU A 2 9.78 3.11 -11.87
CA GLU A 2 9.06 2.16 -10.99
C GLU A 2 9.31 2.44 -9.50
N ILE A 3 10.50 2.94 -9.17
CA ILE A 3 10.93 3.34 -7.83
C ILE A 3 10.04 4.46 -7.24
N ASN A 4 9.48 5.36 -8.05
CA ASN A 4 8.74 6.51 -7.51
C ASN A 4 7.41 6.12 -6.85
N LEU A 5 6.74 5.08 -7.35
CA LEU A 5 5.38 4.73 -6.92
C LEU A 5 5.38 3.95 -5.61
N GLN A 6 6.26 2.96 -5.52
CA GLN A 6 6.49 2.19 -4.30
C GLN A 6 7.05 3.08 -3.17
N THR A 7 7.93 4.02 -3.53
CA THR A 7 8.47 5.02 -2.59
C THR A 7 7.39 5.96 -2.09
N LEU A 8 6.48 6.42 -2.96
CA LEU A 8 5.39 7.30 -2.55
C LEU A 8 4.40 6.60 -1.60
N GLY A 9 4.05 5.34 -1.87
CA GLY A 9 3.20 4.55 -0.98
C GLY A 9 3.82 4.35 0.41
N LYS A 10 5.13 4.07 0.47
CA LYS A 10 5.89 3.99 1.73
C LYS A 10 5.96 5.33 2.46
N LEU A 11 6.14 6.44 1.73
CA LEU A 11 6.18 7.78 2.32
C LEU A 11 4.81 8.18 2.92
N LEU A 12 3.71 7.91 2.21
CA LEU A 12 2.35 8.17 2.72
C LEU A 12 2.06 7.37 4.00
N TRP A 13 2.58 6.14 4.07
CA TRP A 13 2.53 5.32 5.27
C TRP A 13 3.34 5.94 6.43
N GLU A 14 4.59 6.33 6.21
CA GLU A 14 5.42 6.98 7.24
C GLU A 14 4.82 8.30 7.73
N MET A 15 4.04 8.98 6.89
CA MET A 15 3.28 10.17 7.26
C MET A 15 2.01 9.87 8.06
N GLY A 16 1.71 8.62 8.39
CA GLY A 16 0.54 8.21 9.17
C GLY A 16 -0.77 8.37 8.41
N LYS A 17 -0.76 8.23 7.08
CA LYS A 17 -1.95 8.38 6.22
C LYS A 17 -2.38 7.05 5.58
N PRO A 18 -2.77 6.04 6.37
CA PRO A 18 -3.07 4.70 5.87
C PRO A 18 -4.19 4.69 4.82
N ASP A 19 -5.27 5.44 5.03
CA ASP A 19 -6.42 5.52 4.10
C ASP A 19 -6.03 6.07 2.71
N LEU A 20 -5.05 6.99 2.69
CA LEU A 20 -4.55 7.57 1.44
C LEU A 20 -3.63 6.59 0.71
N THR A 21 -2.82 5.84 1.46
CA THR A 21 -1.95 4.80 0.91
C THR A 21 -2.77 3.68 0.27
N GLU A 22 -3.83 3.21 0.93
CA GLU A 22 -4.71 2.17 0.41
C GLU A 22 -5.39 2.61 -0.89
N LYS A 23 -6.03 3.79 -0.91
CA LYS A 23 -6.66 4.35 -2.11
C LYS A 23 -5.68 4.51 -3.27
N TYR A 24 -4.45 4.91 -2.97
CA TYR A 24 -3.42 5.08 -3.99
C TYR A 24 -3.01 3.74 -4.61
N PHE A 25 -2.76 2.73 -3.78
CA PHE A 25 -2.42 1.39 -4.25
C PHE A 25 -3.57 0.73 -5.03
N MET A 26 -4.82 0.87 -4.60
CA MET A 26 -5.97 0.32 -5.34
C MET A 26 -6.12 0.95 -6.73
N ARG A 27 -6.06 2.29 -6.83
CA ARG A 27 -6.15 2.99 -8.12
C ARG A 27 -5.01 2.62 -9.08
N MET A 28 -3.87 2.21 -8.53
CA MET A 28 -2.72 1.78 -9.29
C MET A 28 -2.88 0.34 -9.78
N LEU A 29 -3.40 -0.55 -8.94
CA LEU A 29 -3.77 -1.91 -9.36
C LEU A 29 -4.78 -1.91 -10.51
N GLU A 30 -5.71 -0.95 -10.55
CA GLU A 30 -6.66 -0.76 -11.66
C GLU A 30 -5.99 -0.32 -12.98
N GLN A 31 -4.79 0.26 -12.92
CA GLN A 31 -4.06 0.78 -14.07
C GLN A 31 -2.98 -0.18 -14.59
N LEU A 32 -2.59 -1.18 -13.80
CA LEU A 32 -1.59 -2.17 -14.19
C LEU A 32 -2.24 -3.29 -15.00
N SER A 33 -1.50 -3.81 -15.99
CA SER A 33 -1.91 -5.05 -16.65
C SER A 33 -1.80 -6.22 -15.66
N SER A 34 -2.64 -7.24 -15.81
CA SER A 34 -2.62 -8.44 -14.95
C SER A 34 -1.30 -9.20 -14.92
N ASP A 35 -0.43 -9.00 -15.92
CA ASP A 35 0.90 -9.62 -16.02
C ASP A 35 2.02 -8.66 -15.57
N ASP A 36 1.67 -7.50 -15.02
CA ASP A 36 2.65 -6.53 -14.57
C ASP A 36 3.43 -7.08 -13.36
N PRO A 37 4.76 -7.19 -13.44
CA PRO A 37 5.58 -7.75 -12.36
C PRO A 37 5.47 -6.97 -11.04
N LEU A 38 4.98 -5.72 -11.06
CA LEU A 38 4.80 -4.89 -9.87
C LEU A 38 3.58 -5.29 -9.03
N LEU A 39 2.67 -6.10 -9.57
CA LEU A 39 1.48 -6.56 -8.85
C LEU A 39 1.84 -7.27 -7.54
N GLY A 40 2.86 -8.14 -7.56
CA GLY A 40 3.30 -8.88 -6.38
C GLY A 40 3.77 -7.97 -5.25
N ASP A 41 4.53 -6.94 -5.62
CA ASP A 41 5.03 -5.93 -4.70
C ASP A 41 3.91 -5.09 -4.09
N PHE A 42 2.92 -4.68 -4.89
CA PHE A 42 1.76 -3.94 -4.38
C PHE A 42 0.88 -4.78 -3.45
N TYR A 43 0.65 -6.05 -3.78
CA TYR A 43 -0.08 -6.95 -2.89
C TYR A 43 0.66 -7.20 -1.58
N HIS A 44 1.99 -7.35 -1.62
CA HIS A 44 2.81 -7.48 -0.43
C HIS A 44 2.71 -6.24 0.47
N ASP A 45 2.86 -5.05 -0.10
CA ASP A 45 2.78 -3.79 0.64
C ASP A 45 1.37 -3.55 1.23
N LEU A 46 0.30 -3.88 0.49
CA LEU A 46 -1.08 -3.82 0.99
C LEU A 46 -1.33 -4.81 2.13
N GLY A 47 -0.84 -6.05 2.03
CA GLY A 47 -0.96 -7.05 3.10
C GLY A 47 -0.28 -6.58 4.39
N ARG A 48 0.89 -5.96 4.28
CA ARG A 48 1.59 -5.36 5.42
C ARG A 48 0.80 -4.21 6.03
N LEU A 49 0.16 -3.40 5.20
CA LEU A 49 -0.66 -2.27 5.62
C LEU A 49 -1.89 -2.73 6.43
N ALA A 50 -2.61 -3.73 5.92
CA ALA A 50 -3.76 -4.33 6.60
C ALA A 50 -3.37 -4.99 7.93
N SER A 51 -2.22 -5.68 7.98
CA SER A 51 -1.74 -6.28 9.22
C SER A 51 -1.36 -5.23 10.27
N ASN A 52 -0.77 -4.11 9.87
CA ASN A 52 -0.43 -3.03 10.80
C ASN A 52 -1.67 -2.26 11.27
N ALA A 53 -2.64 -2.01 10.39
CA ALA A 53 -3.92 -1.40 10.76
C ALA A 53 -4.68 -2.27 11.78
N GLY A 54 -4.75 -3.58 11.55
CA GLY A 54 -5.36 -4.52 12.50
C GLY A 54 -4.63 -4.64 13.84
N ASN A 55 -3.32 -4.33 13.88
CA ASN A 55 -2.56 -4.25 15.13
C ASN A 55 -2.76 -2.92 15.86
N LEU A 56 -2.94 -1.82 15.13
CA LEU A 56 -3.29 -0.51 15.69
C LEU A 56 -4.69 -0.53 16.31
N ASP A 57 -5.67 -1.11 15.61
CA ASP A 57 -7.04 -1.26 16.12
C ASP A 57 -7.07 -2.09 17.42
N LYS A 58 -6.32 -3.19 17.48
CA LYS A 58 -6.19 -4.02 18.69
C LYS A 58 -5.44 -3.35 19.84
N SER A 59 -4.56 -2.39 19.55
CA SER A 59 -3.80 -1.67 20.58
C SER A 59 -4.63 -0.58 21.27
N MET A 60 -5.79 -0.23 20.73
CA MET A 60 -6.70 0.78 21.26
C MET A 60 -7.88 0.21 22.08
N GLU A 61 -7.98 -1.12 22.20
CA GLU A 61 -8.86 -1.82 23.17
C GLU A 61 -8.18 -1.92 24.54
#